data_AF-A0A8S3GQC5-F1
#
_entry.id   AF-A0A8S3GQC5-F1
#
_cell.length_a   1.000
_cell.length_b   1.000
_cell.length_c   1.000
_cell.angle_alpha   90.00
_cell.angle_beta   90.00
_cell.angle_gamma   90.00
#
_symmetry.space_group_name_H-M   'P 1'
#
loop_
_entity.id
_entity.type
_entity.pdbx_description
1 polymer ?
#
loop_
_entity_poly.entity_id
_entity_poly.type
_entity_poly.pdbx_seq_one_letter_code
_entity_poly.pdbx_strand_id
1 'polypeptide(L)' 'MNSKRTEVGLAVVNNRLMAVGGFDGAVCLKSVELYDNEFNSWRLHSGMNYGRLGGGVGVI' A
#
# COMPACT_ATOMS: atom_id res chain seq x y z
N MET A 1 5.93 2.68 -8.13
CA MET A 1 4.59 2.77 -7.51
C MET A 1 3.60 2.95 -8.64
N ASN A 2 2.50 2.19 -8.63
CA ASN A 2 1.59 2.04 -9.77
C ASN A 2 0.34 2.93 -9.65
N SER A 3 0.00 3.38 -8.45
CA SER A 3 -1.10 4.31 -8.20
C SER A 3 -0.63 5.46 -7.32
N LYS A 4 -1.17 6.67 -7.55
CA LYS A 4 -1.00 7.79 -6.61
C LYS A 4 -1.78 7.44 -5.34
N ARG A 5 -1.25 7.81 -4.17
CA ARG A 5 -1.89 7.50 -2.88
C ARG A 5 -1.74 8.68 -1.93
N THR A 6 -2.85 9.23 -1.46
CA THR A 6 -2.91 10.07 -0.25
C THR A 6 -3.49 9.26 0.89
N GLU A 7 -3.12 9.61 2.13
CA GLU A 7 -3.56 8.92 3.36
C GLU A 7 -3.35 7.39 3.32
N VAL A 8 -2.20 6.98 2.79
CA VAL A 8 -1.78 5.58 2.68
C VAL A 8 -1.23 5.07 4.01
N GLY A 9 -1.56 3.83 4.37
CA GLY A 9 -0.91 3.13 5.47
C GLY A 9 0.43 2.57 5.03
N LEU A 10 1.52 2.92 5.72
CA LEU A 10 2.86 2.38 5.49
C LEU A 10 3.31 1.51 6.67
N ALA A 11 3.76 0.30 6.37
CA ALA A 11 4.28 -0.64 7.36
C ALA A 11 5.46 -1.43 6.78
N VAL A 12 6.37 -1.89 7.63
CA VAL A 12 7.43 -2.82 7.23
C VAL A 12 7.07 -4.21 7.72
N VAL A 13 6.86 -5.15 6.80
CA VAL A 13 6.49 -6.54 7.10
C VAL A 13 7.54 -7.44 6.46
N ASN A 14 8.14 -8.35 7.23
CA ASN A 14 9.18 -9.26 6.75
C ASN A 14 10.30 -8.53 5.97
N ASN A 15 10.78 -7.42 6.55
CA ASN A 15 11.83 -6.56 5.97
C ASN A 15 11.50 -5.94 4.59
N ARG A 16 10.20 -5.84 4.25
CA ARG A 16 9.73 -5.19 3.02
C ARG A 16 8.76 -4.07 3.37
N LEU A 17 8.94 -2.92 2.74
CA LEU A 17 8.05 -1.78 2.92
C LEU A 17 6.74 -2.03 2.15
N MET A 18 5.61 -1.87 2.82
CA MET A 18 4.28 -2.13 2.31
C MET A 18 3.44 -0.85 2.35
N ALA A 19 2.79 -0.53 1.24
CA ALA A 19 1.83 0.55 1.10
C ALA A 19 0.43 -0.04 0.93
N VAL A 20 -0.47 0.26 1.87
CA VAL A 20 -1.81 -0.33 1.97
C VAL A 20 -2.87 0.75 1.77
N GLY A 21 -3.72 0.57 0.76
CA GLY A 21 -4.88 1.45 0.53
C GLY A 21 -4.50 2.89 0.17
N GLY A 22 -5.28 3.86 0.65
CA GLY A 22 -5.16 5.27 0.31
C GLY A 22 -6.13 5.71 -0.78
N PHE A 23 -5.96 6.93 -1.27
CA PHE A 23 -6.83 7.53 -2.29
C PHE A 23 -6.01 8.05 -3.46
N ASP A 24 -6.44 7.74 -4.69
CA ASP A 24 -5.71 8.14 -5.90
C ASP A 24 -6.18 9.47 -6.51
N GLY A 25 -7.17 10.12 -5.89
CA GLY A 25 -7.83 11.31 -6.39
C GLY A 25 -9.24 11.04 -6.94
N ALA A 26 -9.59 9.78 -7.19
CA ALA A 26 -10.90 9.38 -7.67
C ALA A 26 -11.56 8.32 -6.77
N VAL A 27 -10.82 7.31 -6.33
CA VAL A 27 -11.37 6.17 -5.56
C VAL A 27 -10.48 5.76 -4.39
N CYS A 28 -11.11 5.20 -3.36
CA CYS A 28 -10.39 4.55 -2.27
C CYS A 28 -9.77 3.24 -2.77
N LEU A 29 -8.45 3.15 -2.70
CA LEU A 29 -7.68 2.03 -3.20
C LEU A 29 -7.87 0.80 -2.31
N LYS A 30 -8.08 -0.32 -2.98
CA LYS A 30 -8.03 -1.67 -2.41
C LYS A 30 -6.66 -2.31 -2.56
N SER A 31 -5.80 -1.73 -3.39
CA SER A 31 -4.50 -2.32 -3.72
C SER A 31 -3.51 -2.16 -2.58
N VAL A 32 -2.68 -3.19 -2.45
CA VAL A 32 -1.49 -3.19 -1.60
C VAL A 32 -0.28 -3.26 -2.53
N GLU A 33 0.73 -2.44 -2.27
CA GLU A 33 2.00 -2.49 -2.98
C GLU A 33 3.13 -2.79 -2.01
N LEU A 34 4.04 -3.67 -2.41
CA LEU A 34 5.29 -3.96 -1.70
C LEU A 34 6.44 -3.34 -2.46
N TYR A 35 7.34 -2.69 -1.72
CA TYR A 35 8.59 -2.22 -2.25
C TYR A 35 9.60 -3.36 -2.30
N ASP A 36 10.16 -3.56 -3.47
CA ASP A 36 11.20 -4.52 -3.78
C ASP A 36 12.54 -3.80 -3.87
N ASN A 37 13.39 -4.01 -2.86
CA ASN A 37 14.70 -3.37 -2.76
C ASN A 37 15.65 -3.83 -3.87
N GLU A 38 15.52 -5.06 -4.38
CA GLU A 38 16.42 -5.59 -5.42
C GLU A 38 16.19 -4.89 -6.75
N PHE A 39 14.93 -4.64 -7.09
CA PHE A 39 14.52 -4.01 -8.34
C PHE A 39 14.21 -2.52 -8.20
N ASN A 40 14.41 -1.95 -7.00
CA ASN A 40 14.07 -0.57 -6.66
C ASN A 40 12.68 -0.16 -7.18
N SER A 41 11.69 -1.03 -6.98
CA SER A 41 10.37 -0.86 -7.60
C SER A 41 9.25 -1.31 -6.67
N TRP A 42 8.06 -0.77 -6.90
CA TRP A 42 6.87 -1.19 -6.17
C TRP A 42 6.10 -2.20 -7.01
N ARG A 43 5.71 -3.30 -6.38
CA ARG A 43 4.96 -4.39 -7.00
C ARG A 43 3.61 -4.54 -6.34
N LEU A 44 2.57 -4.75 -7.16
CA LEU A 44 1.23 -4.99 -6.66
C LEU A 44 1.20 -6.35 -5.94
N HIS A 45 0.52 -6.40 -4.80
CA HIS A 45 0.29 -7.62 -4.04
C HIS A 45 -1.22 -7.81 -3.83
N SER A 46 -1.61 -8.94 -3.22
CA SER A 46 -2.99 -9.21 -2.79
C SER A 46 -3.59 -8.01 -2.06
N GLY A 47 -4.71 -7.52 -2.58
CA GLY A 47 -5.40 -6.35 -2.08
C GLY A 47 -6.30 -6.63 -0.88
N MET A 48 -6.90 -5.56 -0.37
CA MET A 48 -7.95 -5.59 0.66
C MET A 48 -9.33 -5.84 0.04
N ASN A 49 -10.23 -6.43 0.82
CA ASN A 49 -11.63 -6.59 0.40
C ASN A 49 -12.36 -5.25 0.21
N TYR A 50 -11.97 -4.22 0.98
CA TYR A 50 -12.58 -2.90 0.99
C TYR A 50 -11.54 -1.81 0.75
N GLY A 51 -11.91 -0.81 -0.04
CA GLY A 51 -11.06 0.34 -0.30
C GLY A 51 -11.11 1.25 0.91
N ARG A 52 -9.96 1.68 1.41
CA ARG A 52 -9.89 2.56 2.57
C ARG A 52 -8.99 3.75 2.29
N LEU A 53 -9.53 4.92 2.61
CA LEU A 53 -8.83 6.21 2.66
C LEU A 53 -8.63 6.49 4.15
N GLY A 54 -7.37 6.68 4.55
CA GLY A 54 -7.01 6.78 5.96
C GLY A 54 -7.10 5.45 6.72
N GLY A 55 -6.29 5.33 7.77
CA GLY A 55 -6.23 4.16 8.64
C GLY A 55 -4.82 3.94 9.22
N GLY A 56 -4.76 3.38 10.43
CA GLY A 56 -3.50 2.93 11.04
C GLY A 56 -3.18 1.52 10.58
N VAL A 57 -1.95 1.30 10.11
CA VAL A 57 -1.40 -0.04 9.89
C VAL A 57 -0.52 -0.41 11.08
N GLY A 58 -0.68 -1.65 11.57
CA GLY A 58 0.11 -2.21 12.67
C GLY A 58 0.72 -3.53 12.23
N VAL A 59 1.95 -3.78 12.65
CA VAL A 59 2.65 -5.05 12.47
C VAL A 59 2.87 -5.63 13.85
N ILE A 60 2.62 -6.94 14.01
CA ILE A 60 2.77 -7.69 15.26
C ILE A 60 4.00 -8.58 15.13
#